data_AF-D0FXU6-F1
#
_entry.id   AF-D0FXU6-F1
#
_cell.length_a   1.000
_cell.length_b   1.000
_cell.length_c   1.000
_cell.angle_alpha   90.00
_cell.angle_beta   90.00
_cell.angle_gamma   90.00
#
_symmetry.space_group_name_H-M   'P 1'
#
loop_
_entity.id
_entity.type
_entity.pdbx_description
1 polymer ?
#
loop_
_entity_poly.entity_id
_entity_poly.type
_entity_poly.pdbx_seq_one_letter_code
_entity_poly.pdbx_strand_id
1 'polypeptide(L)'
;GLIDGDGGFYLNESGVVSFELTLDSKDEATLYFIKNILGYGNVDKRTGVNAHRLRTAETSCVLDLLKRVNGKLLTIDKQTQLRNVCSHYNIPCIIPSLLDSLSIIRNTAWLSGFFDAEGSLIIFNEVTLVMSIPQKNNAILELIGKALTAERGRINSDRSYGGWVYRVMNREGIRLILHRFTIHKLFTTARPSAKAR
;
A
#
# COMPACT_ATOMS: atom_id res chain seq x y z
N GLY A 1 0.94 0.76 4.44
CA GLY A 1 1.80 1.15 3.32
C GLY A 1 1.75 0.07 2.26
N LEU A 2 2.84 -0.67 2.05
CA LEU A 2 2.88 -1.70 1.02
C LEU A 2 1.81 -2.78 1.20
N ILE A 3 1.57 -3.21 2.45
CA ILE A 3 0.46 -4.13 2.79
C ILE A 3 -0.92 -3.52 2.51
N ASP A 4 -1.10 -2.20 2.65
CA ASP A 4 -2.38 -1.54 2.38
C ASP A 4 -2.77 -1.62 0.90
N GLY A 5 -1.80 -1.57 -0.01
CA GLY A 5 -2.04 -1.76 -1.45
C GLY A 5 -2.05 -3.24 -1.84
N ASP A 6 -0.88 -3.88 -1.77
CA ASP A 6 -0.61 -5.16 -2.43
C ASP A 6 -0.59 -6.38 -1.47
N GLY A 7 -0.80 -6.17 -0.16
CA GLY A 7 -0.79 -7.25 0.85
C GLY A 7 -2.17 -7.61 1.39
N GLY A 8 -2.26 -8.64 2.23
CA GLY A 8 -3.53 -8.99 2.86
C GLY A 8 -3.45 -10.15 3.83
N PHE A 9 -4.47 -10.24 4.69
CA PHE A 9 -4.71 -11.40 5.55
C PHE A 9 -5.97 -12.13 5.10
N TYR A 10 -5.91 -13.46 5.13
CA TYR A 10 -6.94 -14.33 4.60
C TYR A 10 -7.24 -15.43 5.62
N LEU A 11 -8.47 -15.43 6.14
CA LEU A 11 -9.03 -16.51 6.93
C LEU A 11 -9.81 -17.43 5.98
N ASN A 12 -9.41 -18.69 5.88
CA ASN A 12 -10.13 -19.67 5.07
C ASN A 12 -11.26 -20.36 5.87
N GLU A 13 -12.07 -21.15 5.17
CA GLU A 13 -13.21 -21.89 5.76
C GLU A 13 -12.77 -22.91 6.83
N SER A 14 -11.54 -23.41 6.74
CA SER A 14 -10.95 -24.34 7.73
C SER A 14 -10.39 -23.64 8.97
N GLY A 15 -10.54 -22.32 9.10
CA GLY A 15 -10.04 -21.56 10.24
C GLY A 15 -8.55 -21.23 10.19
N VAL A 16 -7.86 -21.49 9.07
CA VAL A 16 -6.44 -21.13 8.92
C VAL A 16 -6.32 -19.70 8.42
N VAL A 17 -5.58 -18.87 9.16
CA VAL A 17 -5.20 -17.54 8.73
C VAL A 17 -3.87 -17.59 7.99
N SER A 18 -3.79 -16.89 6.87
CA SER A 18 -2.53 -16.66 6.15
C SER A 18 -2.34 -15.19 5.82
N PHE A 19 -1.08 -14.78 5.72
CA PHE A 19 -0.67 -13.49 5.18
C PHE A 19 -0.06 -13.70 3.80
N GLU A 20 -0.34 -12.77 2.89
CA GLU A 20 0.26 -12.73 1.56
C GLU A 20 0.59 -11.29 1.16
N LEU A 21 1.73 -11.09 0.52
CA LEU A 21 2.12 -9.86 -0.17
C LEU A 21 2.54 -10.23 -1.59
N THR A 22 1.82 -9.74 -2.60
CA THR A 22 2.06 -10.10 -4.01
C THR A 22 2.59 -8.88 -4.76
N LEU A 23 3.74 -9.00 -5.41
CA LEU A 23 4.34 -7.96 -6.24
C LEU A 23 4.63 -8.49 -7.65
N ASP A 24 4.76 -7.60 -8.63
CA ASP A 24 5.19 -7.97 -9.99
C ASP A 24 6.56 -8.67 -9.93
N SER A 25 6.83 -9.60 -10.87
CA SER A 25 8.10 -10.33 -10.90
C SER A 25 9.32 -9.43 -10.96
N LYS A 26 9.23 -8.23 -11.56
CA LYS A 26 10.34 -7.26 -11.57
C LYS A 26 10.74 -6.76 -10.17
N ASP A 27 9.83 -6.90 -9.19
CA ASP A 27 9.98 -6.47 -7.80
C ASP A 27 10.17 -7.67 -6.84
N GLU A 28 10.55 -8.85 -7.35
CA GLU A 28 10.80 -10.05 -6.55
C GLU A 28 11.87 -9.83 -5.48
N ALA A 29 12.92 -9.08 -5.79
CA ALA A 29 13.99 -8.75 -4.83
C ALA A 29 13.44 -8.04 -3.58
N THR A 30 12.38 -7.23 -3.73
CA THR A 30 11.70 -6.55 -2.62
C THR A 30 11.02 -7.54 -1.68
N LEU A 31 10.45 -8.62 -2.22
CA LEU A 31 9.86 -9.69 -1.40
C LEU A 31 10.92 -10.42 -0.56
N TYR A 32 12.08 -10.73 -1.15
CA TYR A 32 13.20 -11.32 -0.40
C TYR A 32 13.76 -10.38 0.65
N PHE A 33 13.87 -9.08 0.34
CA PHE A 33 14.27 -8.07 1.32
C PHE A 33 13.32 -8.03 2.52
N ILE A 34 12.01 -8.03 2.29
CA ILE A 34 11.00 -8.06 3.34
C ILE A 34 11.06 -9.38 4.13
N LYS A 35 11.19 -10.52 3.44
CA LYS A 35 11.39 -11.83 4.07
C LYS A 35 12.59 -11.81 5.03
N ASN A 36 13.71 -11.24 4.63
CA ASN A 36 14.91 -11.15 5.46
C ASN A 36 14.69 -10.28 6.71
N ILE A 37 13.89 -9.21 6.61
CA ILE A 37 13.51 -8.38 7.76
C ILE A 37 12.58 -9.13 8.72
N LEU A 38 11.62 -9.88 8.18
CA LEU A 38 10.66 -10.63 8.99
C LEU A 38 11.28 -11.88 9.62
N GLY A 39 12.21 -12.52 8.92
CA GLY A 39 12.83 -13.78 9.33
C GLY A 39 11.98 -15.03 9.02
N TYR A 40 10.86 -14.87 8.31
CA TYR A 40 9.94 -15.97 7.99
C TYR A 40 9.17 -15.75 6.69
N GLY A 41 8.44 -16.79 6.27
CA GLY A 41 7.64 -16.83 5.05
C GLY A 41 8.40 -17.35 3.84
N ASN A 42 7.65 -17.68 2.78
CA ASN A 42 8.18 -18.20 1.54
C ASN A 42 7.85 -17.25 0.38
N VAL A 43 8.82 -17.09 -0.52
CA VAL A 43 8.66 -16.32 -1.74
C VAL A 43 8.46 -17.32 -2.88
N ASP A 44 7.28 -17.30 -3.49
CA ASP A 44 6.91 -18.22 -4.56
C ASP A 44 6.31 -17.47 -5.74
N LYS A 45 6.54 -17.96 -6.96
CA LYS A 45 5.88 -17.46 -8.17
C LYS A 45 4.38 -17.77 -8.13
N ARG A 46 3.54 -16.85 -8.61
CA ARG A 46 2.11 -17.08 -8.76
C ARG A 46 1.77 -17.72 -10.10
N THR A 47 0.95 -18.75 -10.07
CA THR A 47 0.47 -19.43 -11.27
C THR A 47 -0.41 -18.49 -12.10
N GLY A 48 -0.17 -18.42 -13.42
CA GLY A 48 -1.02 -17.70 -14.37
C GLY A 48 -0.83 -16.18 -14.43
N VAL A 49 0.06 -15.61 -13.61
CA VAL A 49 0.37 -14.16 -13.63
C VAL A 49 1.88 -13.92 -13.50
N ASN A 50 2.37 -12.80 -14.01
CA ASN A 50 3.78 -12.40 -13.87
C ASN A 50 4.04 -11.73 -12.51
N ALA A 51 3.85 -12.47 -11.43
CA ALA A 51 4.01 -11.97 -10.07
C ALA A 51 4.61 -13.03 -9.14
N HIS A 52 5.28 -12.55 -8.09
CA HIS A 52 5.73 -13.36 -6.96
C HIS A 52 4.97 -12.95 -5.71
N ARG A 53 4.91 -13.85 -4.73
CA ARG A 53 4.28 -13.56 -3.43
C ARG A 53 5.18 -13.98 -2.28
N LEU A 54 5.25 -13.15 -1.25
CA LEU A 54 5.69 -13.55 0.08
C LEU A 54 4.47 -14.05 0.86
N ARG A 55 4.50 -15.29 1.37
CA ARG A 55 3.37 -15.90 2.09
C ARG A 55 3.82 -16.60 3.36
N THR A 56 2.98 -16.55 4.39
CA THR A 56 3.04 -17.44 5.55
C THR A 56 1.64 -17.83 6.01
N ALA A 57 1.47 -19.06 6.51
CA ALA A 57 0.27 -19.53 7.20
C ALA A 57 0.60 -20.08 8.59
N GLU A 58 1.85 -19.91 9.05
CA GLU A 58 2.26 -20.32 10.38
C GLU A 58 1.70 -19.33 11.40
N THR A 59 0.93 -19.82 12.37
CA THR A 59 0.22 -19.00 13.35
C THR A 59 1.16 -18.05 14.10
N SER A 60 2.35 -18.51 14.51
CA SER A 60 3.36 -17.70 15.20
C SER A 60 3.77 -16.46 14.38
N CYS A 61 4.03 -16.66 13.08
CA CYS A 61 4.44 -15.64 12.12
C CYS A 61 3.31 -14.66 11.84
N VAL A 62 2.08 -15.17 11.69
CA VAL A 62 0.88 -14.32 11.50
C VAL A 62 0.66 -13.45 12.73
N LEU A 63 0.76 -14.01 13.94
CA LEU A 63 0.61 -13.25 15.19
C LEU A 63 1.68 -12.17 15.34
N ASP A 64 2.93 -12.44 14.95
CA ASP A 64 3.99 -11.43 14.90
C ASP A 64 3.66 -10.30 13.91
N LEU A 65 3.23 -10.64 12.68
CA LEU A 65 2.79 -9.65 11.70
C LEU A 65 1.65 -8.79 12.22
N LEU A 66 0.63 -9.40 12.84
CA LEU A 66 -0.51 -8.68 13.41
C LEU A 66 -0.04 -7.66 14.44
N LYS A 67 0.86 -8.05 15.36
CA LYS A 67 1.44 -7.10 16.34
C LYS A 67 2.17 -5.93 15.66
N ARG A 68 2.86 -6.18 14.55
CA ARG A 68 3.60 -5.13 13.81
C ARG A 68 2.68 -4.14 13.10
N VAL A 69 1.53 -4.58 12.59
CA VAL A 69 0.65 -3.78 11.73
C VAL A 69 -0.63 -3.28 12.41
N ASN A 70 -1.00 -3.81 13.58
CA ASN A 70 -2.18 -3.38 14.33
C ASN A 70 -2.10 -1.87 14.62
N GLY A 71 -3.17 -1.12 14.29
CA GLY A 71 -3.17 0.34 14.39
C GLY A 71 -2.36 1.08 13.32
N LYS A 72 -1.93 0.41 12.23
CA LYS A 72 -1.14 1.06 11.14
C LYS A 72 -1.72 0.91 9.74
N LEU A 73 -2.77 0.10 9.57
CA LEU A 73 -3.46 -0.11 8.29
C LEU A 73 -4.56 0.94 8.11
N LEU A 74 -4.60 1.58 6.94
CA LEU A 74 -5.45 2.76 6.70
C LEU A 74 -6.56 2.52 5.67
N THR A 75 -6.41 1.52 4.81
CA THR A 75 -7.44 1.19 3.81
C THR A 75 -8.57 0.38 4.45
N ILE A 76 -9.80 0.65 4.03
CA ILE A 76 -11.02 0.01 4.60
C ILE A 76 -10.96 -1.51 4.45
N ASP A 77 -10.51 -2.00 3.29
CA ASP A 77 -10.42 -3.43 3.00
C ASP A 77 -9.43 -4.13 3.94
N LYS A 78 -8.22 -3.57 4.13
CA LYS A 78 -7.24 -4.19 5.05
C LYS A 78 -7.63 -4.04 6.51
N GLN A 79 -8.29 -2.95 6.90
CA GLN A 79 -8.88 -2.82 8.24
C GLN A 79 -9.95 -3.89 8.49
N THR A 80 -10.77 -4.20 7.48
CA THR A 80 -11.78 -5.26 7.57
C THR A 80 -11.13 -6.64 7.72
N GLN A 81 -10.11 -6.93 6.91
CA GLN A 81 -9.32 -8.16 7.07
C GLN A 81 -8.68 -8.26 8.45
N LEU A 82 -8.09 -7.17 8.94
CA LEU A 82 -7.48 -7.09 10.27
C LEU A 82 -8.51 -7.39 11.37
N ARG A 83 -9.71 -6.78 11.32
CA ARG A 83 -10.78 -7.04 12.30
C ARG A 83 -11.17 -8.51 12.34
N ASN A 84 -11.33 -9.13 11.17
CA ASN A 84 -11.72 -10.55 11.08
C ASN A 84 -10.66 -11.46 11.72
N VAL A 85 -9.39 -11.21 11.42
CA VAL A 85 -8.28 -12.01 11.96
C VAL A 85 -8.05 -11.74 13.45
N CYS A 86 -8.14 -10.48 13.89
CA CYS A 86 -8.06 -10.12 15.30
C CYS A 86 -9.18 -10.81 16.10
N SER A 87 -10.41 -10.81 15.58
CA SER A 87 -11.54 -11.52 16.19
C SER A 87 -11.26 -13.02 16.31
N HIS A 88 -10.79 -13.64 15.23
CA HIS A 88 -10.45 -15.08 15.20
C HIS A 88 -9.43 -15.47 16.29
N TYR A 89 -8.43 -14.63 16.56
CA TYR A 89 -7.40 -14.86 17.58
C TYR A 89 -7.71 -14.24 18.95
N ASN A 90 -8.88 -13.64 19.16
CA ASN A 90 -9.24 -12.88 20.37
C ASN A 90 -8.22 -11.78 20.72
N ILE A 91 -7.71 -11.07 19.71
CA ILE A 91 -6.76 -9.95 19.85
C ILE A 91 -7.53 -8.63 19.74
N PRO A 92 -7.27 -7.64 20.62
CA PRO A 92 -7.82 -6.30 20.45
C PRO A 92 -7.41 -5.68 19.10
N CYS A 93 -8.40 -5.37 18.27
CA CYS A 93 -8.18 -4.72 16.98
C CYS A 93 -8.12 -3.19 17.16
N ILE A 94 -7.03 -2.56 16.71
CA ILE A 94 -6.83 -1.12 16.77
C ILE A 94 -7.06 -0.54 15.37
N ILE A 95 -8.09 0.27 15.24
CA ILE A 95 -8.39 1.03 14.02
C ILE A 95 -7.98 2.49 14.27
N PRO A 96 -7.06 3.05 13.46
CA PRO A 96 -6.59 4.42 13.66
C PRO A 96 -7.75 5.43 13.60
N SER A 97 -7.74 6.40 14.51
CA SER A 97 -8.63 7.57 14.39
C SER A 97 -8.27 8.41 13.16
N LEU A 98 -9.07 9.43 12.85
CA LEU A 98 -8.73 10.38 11.79
C LEU A 98 -7.38 11.07 12.07
N LEU A 99 -7.15 11.52 13.30
CA LEU A 99 -5.90 12.20 13.66
C LEU A 99 -4.69 11.26 13.58
N ASP A 100 -4.86 10.01 14.02
CA ASP A 100 -3.82 8.99 13.92
C ASP A 100 -3.50 8.67 12.46
N SER A 101 -4.53 8.50 11.63
CA SER A 101 -4.38 8.23 10.19
C SER A 101 -3.60 9.35 9.50
N LEU A 102 -3.94 10.61 9.79
CA LEU A 102 -3.22 11.77 9.28
C LEU A 102 -1.77 11.82 9.80
N SER A 103 -1.53 11.45 11.05
CA SER A 103 -0.18 11.36 11.62
C SER A 103 0.64 10.26 10.94
N ILE A 104 0.08 9.07 10.75
CA ILE A 104 0.71 7.94 10.07
C ILE A 104 1.14 8.35 8.66
N ILE A 105 0.26 9.00 7.89
CA ILE A 105 0.58 9.45 6.53
C ILE A 105 1.68 10.52 6.54
N ARG A 106 1.66 11.47 7.49
CA ARG A 106 2.61 12.59 7.53
C ARG A 106 3.97 12.27 8.11
N ASN A 107 4.03 11.36 9.08
CA ASN A 107 5.19 11.25 9.97
C ASN A 107 5.85 9.87 9.92
N THR A 108 5.42 8.98 9.01
CA THR A 108 6.00 7.64 8.86
C THR A 108 6.25 7.30 7.39
N ALA A 109 6.91 6.16 7.15
CA ALA A 109 7.13 5.60 5.83
C ALA A 109 5.85 5.03 5.17
N TRP A 110 4.67 5.16 5.78
CA TRP A 110 3.43 4.59 5.26
C TRP A 110 3.14 5.04 3.83
N LEU A 111 3.29 6.34 3.53
CA LEU A 111 3.01 6.88 2.20
C LEU A 111 3.97 6.34 1.13
N SER A 112 5.27 6.25 1.43
CA SER A 112 6.24 5.64 0.52
C SER A 112 5.90 4.19 0.20
N GLY A 113 5.60 3.38 1.22
CA GLY A 113 5.21 2.00 1.00
C GLY A 113 3.88 1.85 0.26
N PHE A 114 2.91 2.74 0.49
CA PHE A 114 1.65 2.72 -0.26
C PHE A 114 1.86 3.17 -1.71
N PHE A 115 2.78 4.11 -1.95
CA PHE A 115 3.19 4.52 -3.28
C PHE A 115 3.97 3.42 -4.03
N ASP A 116 4.81 2.64 -3.34
CA ASP A 116 5.45 1.45 -3.93
C ASP A 116 4.42 0.43 -4.45
N ALA A 117 3.27 0.33 -3.78
CA ALA A 117 2.18 -0.58 -4.18
C ALA A 117 1.35 0.00 -5.33
N GLU A 118 0.84 1.21 -5.16
CA GLU A 118 -0.22 1.76 -6.01
C GLU A 118 0.24 2.94 -6.89
N GLY A 119 1.32 3.60 -6.49
CA GLY A 119 1.78 4.85 -7.05
C GLY A 119 2.38 4.72 -8.46
N SER A 120 2.30 5.82 -9.20
CA SER A 120 2.97 5.98 -10.49
C SER A 120 3.56 7.37 -10.65
N LEU A 121 4.67 7.43 -11.39
CA LEU A 121 5.34 8.65 -11.85
C LEU A 121 5.27 8.68 -13.38
N ILE A 122 4.68 9.72 -13.93
CA ILE A 122 4.44 9.85 -15.38
C ILE A 122 4.94 11.20 -15.84
N ILE A 123 5.72 11.24 -16.93
CA ILE A 123 6.01 12.49 -17.63
C ILE A 123 4.99 12.63 -18.76
N PHE A 124 4.18 13.67 -18.67
CA PHE A 124 3.14 14.02 -19.63
C PHE A 124 3.60 15.21 -20.49
N ASN A 125 3.34 15.16 -21.80
CA ASN A 125 3.75 16.19 -22.77
C ASN A 125 5.23 16.59 -22.65
N GLU A 126 6.12 15.62 -22.39
CA GLU A 126 7.58 15.77 -22.27
C GLU A 126 8.10 16.63 -21.10
N VAL A 127 7.25 17.46 -20.47
CA VAL A 127 7.69 18.44 -19.45
C VAL A 127 6.93 18.35 -18.13
N THR A 128 5.76 17.73 -18.10
CA THR A 128 4.90 17.73 -16.91
C THR A 128 5.05 16.43 -16.14
N LEU A 129 5.73 16.46 -15.00
CA LEU A 129 5.72 15.32 -14.08
C LEU A 129 4.35 15.23 -13.38
N VAL A 130 3.76 14.04 -13.38
CA VAL A 130 2.51 13.71 -12.71
C VAL A 130 2.77 12.57 -11.76
N MET A 131 2.44 12.78 -10.49
CA MET A 131 2.35 11.69 -9.51
C MET A 131 0.91 11.28 -9.37
N SER A 132 0.62 9.99 -9.41
CA SER A 132 -0.75 9.51 -9.23
C SER A 132 -0.85 8.25 -8.38
N ILE A 133 -1.99 8.12 -7.67
CA ILE A 133 -2.34 6.96 -6.86
C ILE A 133 -3.80 6.58 -7.18
N PRO A 134 -4.03 5.46 -7.91
CA PRO A 134 -5.35 4.93 -8.17
C PRO A 134 -5.85 4.07 -7.00
N GLN A 135 -7.15 4.11 -6.73
CA GLN A 135 -7.85 3.20 -5.82
C GLN A 135 -9.28 2.95 -6.28
N LYS A 136 -9.88 1.84 -5.85
CA LYS A 136 -11.31 1.56 -6.12
C LYS A 136 -12.23 2.46 -5.29
N ASN A 137 -11.84 2.78 -4.04
CA ASN A 137 -12.55 3.67 -3.14
C ASN A 137 -11.73 4.95 -2.88
N ASN A 138 -12.38 6.10 -2.79
CA ASN A 138 -11.71 7.39 -2.63
C ASN A 138 -11.33 7.75 -1.17
N ALA A 139 -11.80 7.02 -0.15
CA ALA A 139 -11.58 7.36 1.26
C ALA A 139 -10.10 7.51 1.65
N ILE A 140 -9.25 6.57 1.21
CA ILE A 140 -7.80 6.67 1.47
C ILE A 140 -7.15 7.80 0.67
N LEU A 141 -7.66 8.09 -0.52
CA LEU A 141 -7.19 9.21 -1.35
C LEU A 141 -7.53 10.55 -0.69
N GLU A 142 -8.71 10.68 -0.09
CA GLU A 142 -9.11 11.85 0.68
C GLU A 142 -8.24 12.04 1.93
N LEU A 143 -7.89 10.96 2.63
CA LEU A 143 -6.95 10.99 3.76
C LEU A 143 -5.56 11.46 3.31
N ILE A 144 -5.05 10.93 2.20
CA ILE A 144 -3.78 11.36 1.60
C ILE A 144 -3.85 12.85 1.23
N GLY A 145 -4.91 13.28 0.55
CA GLY A 145 -5.12 14.69 0.18
C GLY A 145 -5.15 15.63 1.40
N LYS A 146 -5.86 15.25 2.47
CA LYS A 146 -5.88 15.99 3.74
C LYS A 146 -4.50 16.02 4.40
N ALA A 147 -3.78 14.91 4.41
CA ALA A 147 -2.46 14.80 5.04
C ALA A 147 -1.37 15.59 4.30
N LEU A 148 -1.45 15.68 2.97
CA LEU A 148 -0.50 16.40 2.11
C LEU A 148 -0.84 17.88 1.90
N THR A 149 -1.90 18.39 2.56
CA THR A 149 -2.58 19.68 2.33
C THR A 149 -3.39 19.70 1.02
N ALA A 150 -4.71 19.95 1.15
CA ALA A 150 -5.70 19.75 0.09
C ALA A 150 -5.45 20.55 -1.20
N GLU A 151 -4.63 21.60 -1.13
CA GLU A 151 -4.30 22.45 -2.28
C GLU A 151 -3.28 21.83 -3.25
N ARG A 152 -2.68 20.69 -2.88
CA ARG A 152 -1.56 20.12 -3.65
C ARG A 152 -1.94 19.01 -4.61
N GLY A 153 -3.15 18.45 -4.56
CA GLY A 153 -3.57 17.39 -5.48
C GLY A 153 -5.08 17.33 -5.69
N ARG A 154 -5.51 16.64 -6.75
CA ARG A 154 -6.92 16.48 -7.12
C ARG A 154 -7.30 15.01 -7.12
N ILE A 155 -8.53 14.71 -6.66
CA ILE A 155 -9.12 13.38 -6.77
C ILE A 155 -10.13 13.43 -7.91
N ASN A 156 -9.96 12.56 -8.90
CA ASN A 156 -10.85 12.44 -10.04
C ASN A 156 -11.36 11.00 -10.15
N SER A 157 -12.61 10.82 -10.53
CA SER A 157 -13.11 9.50 -10.89
C SER A 157 -12.53 9.07 -12.23
N ASP A 158 -12.21 7.78 -12.35
CA ASP A 158 -11.72 7.16 -13.58
C ASP A 158 -12.68 6.03 -13.98
N ARG A 159 -13.46 6.31 -15.02
CA ARG A 159 -14.50 5.39 -15.52
C ARG A 159 -13.91 4.15 -16.20
N SER A 160 -12.65 4.19 -16.64
CA SER A 160 -12.06 3.08 -17.39
C SER A 160 -11.90 1.80 -16.56
N TYR A 161 -11.68 1.95 -15.25
CA TYR A 161 -11.60 0.82 -14.32
C TYR A 161 -12.58 0.92 -13.14
N GLY A 162 -13.43 1.95 -13.11
CA GLY A 162 -14.47 2.13 -12.10
C GLY A 162 -13.91 2.52 -10.72
N GLY A 163 -12.96 3.46 -10.69
CA GLY A 163 -12.33 3.90 -9.45
C GLY A 163 -12.03 5.39 -9.41
N TRP A 164 -11.06 5.76 -8.57
CA TRP A 164 -10.65 7.13 -8.30
C TRP A 164 -9.14 7.25 -8.32
N VAL A 165 -8.63 8.38 -8.77
CA VAL A 165 -7.19 8.66 -8.86
C VAL A 165 -6.88 9.97 -8.17
N TYR A 166 -5.97 9.94 -7.20
CA TYR A 166 -5.35 11.14 -6.66
C TYR A 166 -4.18 11.55 -7.56
N ARG A 167 -4.13 12.80 -8.03
CA ARG A 167 -3.11 13.32 -8.93
C ARG A 167 -2.48 14.60 -8.39
N VAL A 168 -1.15 14.68 -8.50
CA VAL A 168 -0.35 15.85 -8.13
C VAL A 168 0.50 16.25 -9.34
N MET A 169 0.35 17.49 -9.79
CA MET A 169 1.04 18.02 -10.98
C MET A 169 1.74 19.36 -10.72
N ASN A 170 1.40 20.05 -9.62
CA ASN A 170 2.06 21.31 -9.29
C ASN A 170 3.42 21.03 -8.64
N ARG A 171 4.38 21.92 -8.90
CA ARG A 171 5.77 21.80 -8.46
C ARG A 171 5.92 21.59 -6.95
N GLU A 172 5.18 22.33 -6.13
CA GLU A 172 5.31 22.24 -4.66
C GLU A 172 4.75 20.94 -4.09
N GLY A 173 3.68 20.41 -4.66
CA GLY A 173 3.13 19.10 -4.31
C GLY A 173 4.10 17.98 -4.66
N ILE A 174 4.63 18.00 -5.89
CA ILE A 174 5.63 17.01 -6.35
C ILE A 174 6.88 17.08 -5.47
N ARG A 175 7.42 18.27 -5.24
CA ARG A 175 8.63 18.46 -4.41
C ARG A 175 8.42 17.95 -2.99
N LEU A 176 7.25 18.17 -2.40
CA LEU A 176 6.91 17.65 -1.08
C LEU A 176 6.94 16.12 -1.05
N ILE A 177 6.32 15.46 -2.02
CA ILE A 177 6.28 14.00 -2.05
C ILE A 177 7.65 13.41 -2.38
N LEU A 178 8.37 13.96 -3.35
CA LEU A 178 9.73 13.51 -3.68
C LEU A 178 10.69 13.68 -2.51
N HIS A 179 10.59 14.79 -1.77
CA HIS A 179 11.38 14.98 -0.54
C HIS A 179 11.08 13.87 0.49
N ARG A 180 9.82 13.46 0.65
CA ARG A 180 9.49 12.31 1.51
C ARG A 180 10.16 11.03 1.03
N PHE A 181 10.25 10.80 -0.27
CA PHE A 181 10.93 9.62 -0.82
C PHE A 181 12.46 9.66 -0.64
N THR A 182 13.05 10.85 -0.42
CA THR A 182 14.47 10.94 -0.01
C THR A 182 14.70 10.51 1.45
N ILE A 183 13.70 10.69 2.32
CA ILE A 183 13.75 10.28 3.73
C ILE A 183 13.33 8.81 3.88
N HIS A 184 12.27 8.42 3.19
CA HIS A 184 11.68 7.08 3.19
C HIS A 184 11.72 6.53 1.76
N LYS A 185 12.82 5.85 1.43
CA LYS A 185 13.09 5.32 0.09
C LYS A 185 11.97 4.40 -0.40
N LEU A 186 11.74 4.45 -1.70
CA LEU A 186 10.94 3.48 -2.44
C LEU A 186 11.77 2.21 -2.65
N PHE A 187 11.11 1.07 -2.59
CA PHE A 187 11.73 -0.25 -2.72
C PHE A 187 11.16 -1.08 -3.86
N THR A 188 10.13 -0.61 -4.57
CA THR A 188 9.68 -1.22 -5.83
C THR A 188 10.03 -0.33 -7.01
N THR A 189 10.07 -0.92 -8.18
CA THR A 189 10.17 -0.16 -9.43
C THR A 189 8.85 0.56 -9.66
N ALA A 190 8.88 1.90 -9.60
CA ALA A 190 7.72 2.73 -9.88
C ALA A 190 7.03 2.26 -11.17
N ARG A 191 5.73 1.99 -11.11
CA ARG A 191 4.98 1.44 -12.24
C ARG A 191 4.96 2.49 -13.36
N PRO A 192 5.51 2.21 -14.56
CA PRO A 192 5.17 3.01 -15.72
C PRO A 192 3.68 2.79 -15.99
N SER A 193 2.85 3.84 -15.95
CA SER A 193 1.46 3.66 -16.35
C SER A 193 1.43 3.32 -17.84
N ALA A 194 0.84 2.19 -18.18
CA ALA A 194 0.54 1.86 -19.56
C ALA A 194 -0.34 2.97 -20.17
N LYS A 195 0.16 3.57 -21.26
CA LYS A 195 -0.51 4.48 -22.20
C LYS A 195 -0.72 5.92 -21.71
N ALA A 196 0.32 6.74 -21.89
CA ALA A 196 0.08 8.02 -22.56
C ALA A 196 -0.36 7.68 -24.00
N ARG A 197 -1.64 7.90 -24.30
CA ARG A 197 -2.13 8.07 -25.68
C ARG A 197 -2.32 9.55 -25.90
#